data_AF-A0A660T9H9-F1
#
_entry.id   AF-A0A660T9H9-F1
#
_cell.length_a   1.000
_cell.length_b   1.000
_cell.length_c   1.000
_cell.angle_alpha   90.00
_cell.angle_beta   90.00
_cell.angle_gamma   90.00
#
_symmetry.space_group_name_H-M   'P 1'
#
loop_
_entity.id
_entity.type
_entity.pdbx_description
1 polymer ?
#
loop_
_entity_poly.entity_id
_entity_poly.type
_entity_poly.pdbx_seq_one_letter_code
_entity_poly.pdbx_strand_id
1 'polypeptide(L)'
;MLVNSSNNQKNIEIKLINLYEEHNKMSVKIIELLNHISRSIDEGNGAKLENYSLIEKEFLQKLLKIKKIISGFEKNCSVFSEELIRARKRASSQQDIIITLGRNNRNILKNYLKRLSVQIENISRKVLYSPSVSKQLTPQFVDFNI
;
A
#
# COMPACT_ATOMS: atom_id res chain seq x y z
N MET A 1 41.80 -17.32 25.52
CA MET A 1 40.39 -17.47 25.09
C MET A 1 39.93 -16.34 24.15
N LEU A 2 40.61 -16.05 23.04
CA LEU A 2 40.28 -14.90 22.16
C LEU A 2 39.60 -15.28 20.82
N VAL A 3 39.44 -16.57 20.52
CA VAL A 3 38.93 -17.05 19.23
C VAL A 3 37.39 -17.01 19.13
N ASN A 4 36.68 -17.02 20.27
CA ASN A 4 35.21 -17.10 20.30
C ASN A 4 34.49 -15.81 19.87
N SER A 5 35.13 -14.64 20.01
CA SER A 5 34.52 -13.35 19.65
C SER A 5 34.40 -13.19 18.12
N SER A 6 35.47 -13.52 17.39
CA SER A 6 35.54 -13.44 15.92
C SER A 6 34.56 -14.38 15.23
N ASN A 7 34.45 -15.63 15.69
CA ASN A 7 33.51 -16.60 15.13
C ASN A 7 32.05 -16.23 15.41
N ASN A 8 31.76 -15.68 16.59
CA ASN A 8 30.41 -15.23 16.92
C ASN A 8 29.98 -14.02 16.06
N GLN A 9 30.88 -13.05 15.85
CA GLN A 9 30.62 -11.89 15.00
C GLN A 9 30.37 -12.29 13.54
N LYS A 10 31.17 -13.22 12.98
CA LYS A 10 30.94 -13.77 11.63
C LYS A 10 29.60 -14.47 11.50
N ASN A 11 29.20 -15.26 12.51
CA ASN A 11 27.90 -15.93 12.51
C ASN A 11 26.72 -14.94 12.57
N ILE A 12 26.87 -13.82 13.30
CA ILE A 12 25.89 -12.74 13.32
C ILE A 12 25.79 -12.07 11.95
N GLU A 13 26.92 -11.82 11.30
CA GLU A 13 26.97 -11.18 9.98
C GLU A 13 26.28 -12.02 8.90
N ILE A 14 26.54 -13.33 8.85
CA ILE A 14 25.85 -14.25 7.93
C ILE A 14 24.33 -14.22 8.16
N LYS A 15 23.89 -14.22 9.43
CA LYS A 15 22.46 -14.12 9.76
C LYS A 15 21.87 -12.78 9.32
N LEU A 16 22.59 -11.68 9.48
CA LEU A 16 22.16 -10.35 9.02
C LEU A 16 22.01 -10.31 7.50
N ILE A 17 22.98 -10.83 6.75
CA ILE A 17 22.91 -10.90 5.28
C ILE A 17 21.67 -11.68 4.85
N ASN A 18 21.43 -12.85 5.44
CA ASN A 18 20.23 -13.65 5.15
C ASN A 18 18.93 -12.88 5.45
N LEU A 19 18.86 -12.18 6.59
CA LEU A 19 17.71 -11.34 6.94
C LEU A 19 17.52 -10.18 5.95
N TYR A 20 18.59 -9.57 5.45
CA TYR A 20 18.49 -8.55 4.41
C TYR A 20 18.05 -9.11 3.06
N GLU A 21 18.42 -10.34 2.71
CA GLU A 21 17.90 -11.02 1.52
C GLU A 21 16.42 -11.37 1.66
N GLU A 22 15.96 -11.79 2.84
CA GLU A 22 14.53 -11.95 3.13
C GLU A 22 13.78 -10.61 3.05
N HIS A 23 14.37 -9.55 3.62
CA HIS A 23 13.84 -8.19 3.50
C HIS A 23 13.69 -7.81 2.03
N ASN A 24 14.73 -8.03 1.21
CA ASN A 24 14.74 -7.72 -0.21
C ASN A 24 13.62 -8.47 -0.97
N LYS A 25 13.50 -9.79 -0.76
CA LYS A 25 12.42 -10.60 -1.36
C LYS A 25 11.04 -10.08 -0.98
N MET A 26 10.84 -9.69 0.28
CA MET A 26 9.58 -9.13 0.73
C MET A 26 9.31 -7.74 0.12
N SER A 27 10.34 -6.89 0.04
CA SER A 27 10.23 -5.57 -0.58
C SER A 27 9.82 -5.65 -2.04
N VAL A 28 10.41 -6.57 -2.82
CA VAL A 28 10.04 -6.77 -4.24
C VAL A 28 8.56 -7.12 -4.37
N LYS A 29 8.06 -8.06 -3.55
CA LYS A 29 6.63 -8.44 -3.53
C LYS A 29 5.72 -7.26 -3.22
N ILE A 30 6.11 -6.41 -2.27
CA ILE A 30 5.35 -5.20 -1.93
C ILE A 30 5.33 -4.22 -3.11
N ILE A 31 6.46 -4.03 -3.79
CA ILE A 31 6.56 -3.13 -4.94
C ILE A 31 5.68 -3.60 -6.10
N GLU A 32 5.72 -4.89 -6.42
CA GLU A 32 4.83 -5.50 -7.42
C GLU A 32 3.36 -5.27 -7.07
N LEU A 33 2.98 -5.53 -5.80
CA LEU A 33 1.63 -5.31 -5.31
C LEU A 33 1.21 -3.83 -5.41
N LEU A 34 2.08 -2.90 -5.04
CA LEU A 34 1.80 -1.46 -5.15
C LEU A 34 1.58 -1.04 -6.61
N ASN A 35 2.32 -1.62 -7.55
CA ASN A 35 2.08 -1.39 -8.98
C ASN A 35 0.71 -1.96 -9.43
N HIS A 36 0.31 -3.13 -8.93
CA HIS A 36 -1.02 -3.70 -9.19
C HIS A 36 -2.15 -2.85 -8.60
N ILE A 37 -1.95 -2.28 -7.41
CA ILE A 37 -2.88 -1.33 -6.80
C ILE A 37 -3.03 -0.11 -7.71
N SER A 38 -1.93 0.51 -8.16
CA SER A 38 -1.99 1.66 -9.07
C SER A 38 -2.86 1.38 -10.29
N ARG A 39 -2.58 0.27 -10.99
CA ARG A 39 -3.35 -0.14 -12.18
C ARG A 39 -4.83 -0.38 -11.87
N SER A 40 -5.13 -0.97 -10.71
CA SER A 40 -6.51 -1.25 -10.32
C SER A 40 -7.30 0.01 -9.97
N ILE A 41 -6.63 1.06 -9.47
CA ILE A 41 -7.25 2.38 -9.29
C ILE A 41 -7.58 2.98 -10.66
N ASP A 42 -6.64 2.90 -11.61
CA ASP A 42 -6.85 3.43 -12.97
C ASP A 42 -7.97 2.67 -13.71
N GLU A 43 -8.06 1.35 -13.52
CA GLU A 43 -9.15 0.49 -14.04
C GLU A 43 -10.50 0.70 -13.34
N GLY A 44 -10.54 1.41 -12.19
CA GLY A 44 -11.74 1.55 -11.38
C GLY A 44 -12.22 0.24 -10.75
N ASN A 45 -11.33 -0.76 -10.59
CA ASN A 45 -11.70 -2.09 -10.11
C ASN A 45 -11.65 -2.17 -8.58
N GLY A 46 -12.77 -1.82 -7.93
CA GLY A 46 -12.90 -1.81 -6.48
C GLY A 46 -12.65 -3.17 -5.80
N ALA A 47 -13.10 -4.27 -6.41
CA ALA A 47 -12.95 -5.62 -5.85
C ALA A 47 -11.47 -6.06 -5.81
N LYS A 48 -10.70 -5.77 -6.87
CA LYS A 48 -9.24 -6.01 -6.86
C LYS A 48 -8.53 -5.16 -5.81
N LEU A 49 -8.95 -3.89 -5.66
CA LEU A 49 -8.33 -2.97 -4.69
C LEU A 49 -8.49 -3.43 -3.25
N GLU A 50 -9.68 -3.90 -2.87
CA GLU A 50 -9.92 -4.44 -1.53
C GLU A 50 -9.02 -5.64 -1.26
N ASN A 51 -8.95 -6.58 -2.20
CA ASN A 51 -8.14 -7.78 -2.08
C ASN A 51 -6.64 -7.45 -1.97
N TYR A 52 -6.14 -6.53 -2.81
CA TYR A 52 -4.75 -6.08 -2.75
C TYR A 52 -4.43 -5.32 -1.47
N SER A 53 -5.37 -4.56 -0.90
CA SER A 53 -5.17 -3.86 0.37
C SER A 53 -4.97 -4.82 1.55
N LEU A 54 -5.69 -5.94 1.57
CA LEU A 54 -5.51 -6.99 2.58
C LEU A 54 -4.12 -7.63 2.47
N ILE A 55 -3.69 -7.96 1.26
CA ILE A 55 -2.36 -8.54 0.99
C ILE A 55 -1.25 -7.53 1.34
N GLU A 56 -1.46 -6.24 1.04
CA GLU A 56 -0.50 -5.17 1.32
C GLU A 56 -0.26 -5.07 2.83
N LYS A 57 -1.32 -5.10 3.62
CA LYS A 57 -1.24 -5.10 5.08
C LYS A 57 -0.44 -6.29 5.60
N GLU A 58 -0.69 -7.49 5.08
CA GLU A 58 0.04 -8.69 5.48
C GLU A 58 1.54 -8.59 5.16
N PHE A 59 1.89 -8.16 3.95
CA PHE A 59 3.28 -8.03 3.52
C PHE A 59 4.03 -6.95 4.29
N LEU A 60 3.42 -5.79 4.53
CA LEU A 60 4.01 -4.72 5.34
C LEU A 60 4.25 -5.17 6.78
N GLN A 61 3.33 -5.96 7.37
CA GLN A 61 3.54 -6.54 8.70
C GLN A 61 4.72 -7.52 8.71
N LYS A 62 4.86 -8.37 7.70
CA LYS A 62 6.02 -9.28 7.57
C LYS A 62 7.33 -8.50 7.42
N LEU A 63 7.36 -7.49 6.56
CA LEU A 63 8.53 -6.63 6.37
C LEU A 63 8.92 -5.91 7.67
N LEU A 64 7.94 -5.41 8.42
CA LEU A 64 8.18 -4.76 9.72
C LEU A 64 8.78 -5.73 10.75
N LYS A 65 8.30 -6.98 10.80
CA LYS A 65 8.88 -8.01 11.67
C LYS A 65 10.35 -8.28 11.32
N ILE A 66 10.67 -8.44 10.04
CA ILE A 66 12.05 -8.64 9.57
C ILE A 66 12.93 -7.45 9.99
N LYS A 67 12.47 -6.22 9.78
CA LYS A 67 13.21 -5.01 10.19
C LYS A 67 13.49 -4.93 11.69
N LYS A 68 12.53 -5.32 12.53
CA LYS A 68 12.72 -5.36 13.99
C LYS A 68 13.83 -6.36 14.36
N ILE A 69 13.84 -7.53 13.72
CA ILE A 69 14.87 -8.54 13.95
C ILE A 69 16.24 -8.02 13.51
N ILE A 70 16.34 -7.46 12.30
CA ILE A 70 17.56 -6.82 11.78
C ILE A 70 18.11 -5.80 12.79
N SER A 71 17.28 -4.85 13.24
CA SER A 71 17.69 -3.82 14.20
C SER A 71 18.21 -4.42 15.51
N GLY A 72 17.65 -5.54 15.97
CA GLY A 72 18.16 -6.27 17.14
C GLY A 72 19.56 -6.85 16.93
N PHE A 73 19.84 -7.38 15.75
CA PHE A 73 21.17 -7.90 15.41
C PHE A 73 22.18 -6.77 15.16
N GLU A 74 21.78 -5.68 14.51
CA GLU A 74 22.67 -4.56 14.20
C GLU A 74 23.26 -3.90 15.45
N LYS A 75 22.50 -3.83 16.54
CA LYS A 75 22.98 -3.29 17.84
C LYS A 75 24.17 -4.06 18.41
N ASN A 76 24.33 -5.32 18.02
CA ASN A 76 25.34 -6.24 18.54
C ASN A 76 26.46 -6.53 17.53
N CYS A 77 26.44 -5.89 16.35
CA CYS A 77 27.37 -6.17 15.27
C CYS A 77 28.22 -4.94 14.96
N SER A 78 29.54 -5.06 15.15
CA SER A 78 30.54 -4.05 14.79
C SER A 78 31.31 -4.40 13.51
N VAL A 79 30.98 -5.51 12.85
CA VAL A 79 31.64 -5.98 11.64
C VAL A 79 30.83 -5.56 10.41
N PHE A 80 31.54 -5.04 9.42
CA PHE A 80 30.96 -4.47 8.21
C PHE A 80 31.67 -5.05 6.98
N SER A 81 31.29 -6.26 6.55
CA SER A 81 31.68 -6.70 5.21
C SER A 81 31.04 -5.82 4.15
N GLU A 82 31.69 -5.74 2.98
CA GLU A 82 31.12 -5.08 1.81
C GLU A 82 29.79 -5.70 1.38
N GLU A 83 29.59 -7.00 1.62
CA GLU A 83 28.33 -7.69 1.34
C GLU A 83 27.21 -7.17 2.22
N LEU A 84 27.42 -7.08 3.53
CA LEU A 84 26.44 -6.51 4.47
C LEU A 84 26.13 -5.04 4.15
N ILE A 85 27.14 -4.25 3.78
CA ILE A 85 26.95 -2.85 3.36
C ILE A 85 26.09 -2.77 2.10
N ARG A 86 26.35 -3.63 1.10
CA ARG A 86 25.55 -3.70 -0.14
C ARG A 86 24.11 -4.11 0.15
N ALA A 87 23.91 -5.11 1.01
CA ALA A 87 22.58 -5.58 1.41
C ALA A 87 21.77 -4.48 2.12
N ARG A 88 22.41 -3.73 3.03
CA ARG A 88 21.83 -2.54 3.70
C ARG A 88 21.40 -1.46 2.72
N LYS A 89 22.31 -1.06 1.81
CA LYS A 89 22.03 -0.02 0.80
C LYS A 89 20.84 -0.43 -0.08
N ARG A 90 20.80 -1.69 -0.51
CA ARG A 90 19.68 -2.24 -1.29
C ARG A 90 18.38 -2.17 -0.49
N ALA A 91 18.37 -2.64 0.76
CA ALA A 91 17.19 -2.59 1.62
C ALA A 91 16.67 -1.16 1.84
N SER A 92 17.57 -0.18 2.02
CA SER A 92 17.22 1.24 2.12
C SER A 92 16.57 1.75 0.83
N SER A 93 17.21 1.50 -0.33
CA SER A 93 16.68 1.92 -1.62
C SER A 93 15.28 1.33 -1.90
N GLN A 94 15.08 0.05 -1.59
CA GLN A 94 13.77 -0.59 -1.73
C GLN A 94 12.72 0.01 -0.80
N GLN A 95 13.10 0.39 0.42
CA GLN A 95 12.21 1.09 1.33
C GLN A 95 11.75 2.44 0.78
N ASP A 96 12.66 3.20 0.18
CA ASP A 96 12.33 4.51 -0.41
C ASP A 96 11.37 4.36 -1.59
N ILE A 97 11.55 3.32 -2.41
CA ILE A 97 10.62 2.97 -3.50
C ILE A 97 9.24 2.64 -2.95
N ILE A 98 9.14 1.78 -1.93
CA ILE A 98 7.86 1.41 -1.29
C ILE A 98 7.14 2.65 -0.75
N ILE A 99 7.85 3.55 -0.06
CA ILE A 99 7.28 4.80 0.46
C ILE A 99 6.75 5.67 -0.68
N THR A 100 7.53 5.80 -1.76
CA THR A 100 7.18 6.64 -2.91
C THR A 100 5.95 6.10 -3.63
N LEU A 101 5.93 4.81 -3.96
CA LEU A 101 4.79 4.16 -4.60
C LEU A 101 3.54 4.22 -3.72
N GLY A 102 3.68 3.97 -2.40
CA GLY A 102 2.57 4.08 -1.46
C GLY A 102 1.98 5.50 -1.37
N ARG A 103 2.83 6.55 -1.46
CA ARG A 103 2.37 7.94 -1.54
C ARG A 103 1.65 8.22 -2.85
N ASN A 104 2.20 7.76 -3.97
CA ASN A 104 1.60 7.94 -5.29
C ASN A 104 0.23 7.27 -5.38
N ASN A 105 0.11 6.02 -4.93
CA ASN A 105 -1.17 5.30 -4.94
C ASN A 105 -2.25 6.00 -4.11
N ARG A 106 -1.90 6.54 -2.93
CA ARG A 106 -2.84 7.34 -2.12
C ARG A 106 -3.30 8.60 -2.84
N ASN A 107 -2.41 9.28 -3.55
CA ASN A 107 -2.76 10.47 -4.32
C ASN A 107 -3.68 10.12 -5.51
N ILE A 108 -3.37 9.04 -6.25
CA ILE A 108 -4.19 8.56 -7.37
C ILE A 108 -5.58 8.17 -6.85
N LEU A 109 -5.67 7.41 -5.76
CA LEU A 109 -6.94 7.03 -5.14
C LEU A 109 -7.75 8.24 -4.71
N LYS A 110 -7.12 9.22 -4.05
CA LYS A 110 -7.79 10.46 -3.63
C LYS A 110 -8.38 11.21 -4.83
N ASN A 111 -7.64 11.31 -5.93
CA ASN A 111 -8.10 11.96 -7.16
C ASN A 111 -9.24 11.17 -7.82
N TYR A 112 -9.14 9.83 -7.84
CA TYR A 112 -10.20 8.97 -8.35
C TYR A 112 -11.51 9.14 -7.56
N LEU A 113 -11.45 9.09 -6.23
CA LEU A 113 -12.62 9.30 -5.36
C LEU A 113 -13.24 10.69 -5.54
N LYS A 114 -12.42 11.74 -5.71
CA LYS A 114 -12.91 13.10 -5.99
C LYS A 114 -13.64 13.18 -7.34
N ARG A 115 -13.18 12.46 -8.36
CA ARG A 115 -13.88 12.40 -9.66
C ARG A 115 -15.22 11.69 -9.53
N LEU A 116 -15.26 10.57 -8.82
CA LEU A 116 -16.49 9.82 -8.56
C LEU A 116 -17.52 10.67 -7.79
N SER A 117 -17.10 11.43 -6.78
CA SER A 117 -18.03 12.26 -6.00
C SER A 117 -18.70 13.33 -6.87
N VAL A 118 -17.94 13.96 -7.78
CA VAL A 118 -18.49 14.94 -8.74
C VAL A 118 -19.44 14.28 -9.74
N GLN A 119 -19.13 13.07 -10.21
CA GLN A 119 -20.03 12.32 -11.09
C GLN A 119 -21.35 11.96 -10.40
N ILE A 120 -21.29 11.50 -9.15
CA ILE A 120 -22.47 11.19 -8.34
C ILE A 120 -23.32 12.45 -8.13
N GLU A 121 -22.69 13.58 -7.78
CA GLU A 121 -23.40 14.86 -7.63
C GLU A 121 -24.11 15.29 -8.93
N ASN A 122 -23.45 15.14 -10.08
CA ASN A 122 -24.03 15.44 -11.38
C ASN A 122 -25.20 14.52 -11.74
N ILE A 123 -25.12 13.23 -11.41
CA ILE A 123 -26.23 12.28 -11.59
C ILE A 123 -27.40 12.68 -10.70
N SER A 124 -27.16 12.95 -9.42
CA SER A 124 -28.20 13.38 -8.48
C SER A 124 -28.93 14.65 -8.95
N ARG A 125 -28.19 15.65 -9.45
CA ARG A 125 -28.79 16.86 -10.03
C ARG A 125 -29.62 16.54 -11.29
N LYS A 126 -29.14 15.69 -12.19
CA LYS A 126 -29.91 15.30 -13.40
C LYS A 126 -31.19 14.52 -13.08
N VAL A 127 -31.18 13.68 -12.04
CA VAL A 127 -32.39 12.97 -11.57
C VAL A 127 -33.38 13.96 -10.96
N LEU A 128 -32.91 14.91 -10.14
CA LEU A 128 -33.75 15.95 -9.52
C LEU A 128 -34.36 16.94 -10.52
N TYR A 129 -33.67 17.18 -11.64
CA TYR A 129 -34.13 18.06 -12.72
C TYR A 129 -34.50 17.29 -14.00
N SER A 130 -34.92 16.02 -13.86
CA SER A 130 -35.61 15.32 -14.95
C SER A 130 -36.81 16.19 -15.37
N PRO A 131 -36.87 16.69 -16.63
CA PRO A 131 -38.07 17.34 -17.09
C PRO A 131 -39.12 16.23 -17.18
N SER A 132 -39.98 16.17 -16.16
CA SER A 132 -41.26 15.50 -16.27
C SER A 132 -41.87 15.95 -17.59
N VAL A 133 -42.01 15.02 -18.52
CA VAL A 133 -42.92 15.20 -19.64
C VAL A 133 -44.31 15.25 -19.03
N SER A 134 -44.74 16.44 -18.62
CA SER A 134 -46.11 16.72 -18.22
C SER A 134 -46.48 18.08 -18.77
N LYS A 135 -47.03 18.06 -19.98
CA LYS A 135 -48.14 18.96 -20.29
C LYS A 135 -49.18 18.82 -19.17
N GLN A 136 -49.80 19.94 -18.82
CA GLN A 136 -50.90 20.14 -17.85
C GLN A 136 -50.49 20.40 -16.39
N LEU A 137 -50.40 21.70 -16.09
CA LEU A 137 -50.78 22.27 -14.80
C LEU A 137 -52.29 22.04 -14.60
N THR A 138 -52.66 21.21 -13.63
CA THR A 138 -53.81 21.43 -12.75
C THR A 138 -53.66 20.49 -11.54
N PRO A 139 -53.58 20.99 -10.31
CA PRO A 139 -53.65 20.15 -9.12
C PRO A 139 -55.11 19.75 -8.92
N GLN A 140 -55.44 18.47 -9.11
CA GLN A 140 -56.68 17.91 -8.59
C GLN A 140 -56.42 17.52 -7.13
N PHE A 141 -56.99 18.27 -6.21
CA PHE A 141 -57.09 17.86 -4.81
C PHE A 141 -57.94 16.59 -4.74
N VAL A 142 -57.38 15.52 -4.16
CA VAL A 142 -58.13 14.32 -3.83
C VAL A 142 -58.67 14.52 -2.42
N ASP A 143 -59.97 14.77 -2.30
CA ASP A 143 -60.67 14.73 -1.02
C ASP A 143 -60.73 13.26 -0.55
N PHE A 144 -60.07 12.96 0.57
CA PHE A 144 -60.28 11.73 1.31
C PHE A 144 -61.31 11.99 2.42
N ASN A 145 -62.56 11.59 2.19
CA ASN A 145 -63.51 11.38 3.28
C ASN A 145 -63.61 9.88 3.56
N ILE A 146 -63.21 9.51 4.78
CA ILE A 146 -63.55 8.27 5.50
C ILE A 146 -64.89 8.49 6.19
#